data_AF-A0A7V5N0M5-F1
#
_entry.id   AF-A0A7V5N0M5-F1
#
_cell.length_a   1.000
_cell.length_b   1.000
_cell.length_c   1.000
_cell.angle_alpha   90.00
_cell.angle_beta   90.00
_cell.angle_gamma   90.00
#
_symmetry.space_group_name_H-M   'P 1'
#
loop_
_entity.id
_entity.type
_entity.pdbx_description
1 polymer ?
#
loop_
_entity_poly.entity_id
_entity_poly.type
_entity_poly.pdbx_seq_one_letter_code
_entity_poly.pdbx_strand_id
1 'polypeptide(L)'
;MKKKLINQIFLEKPPLEELIEEFLPIINYWANRYAYYGMPVISKEDLISAGIIGLIEAYHRYDPSKNVKFKTYAEFRIKGSMLDEIRKLDII
;
A
#
# COMPACT_ATOMS: atom_id res chain seq x y z
N MET A 1 19.91 -9.24 27.54
CA MET A 1 18.51 -9.64 27.78
C MET A 1 17.45 -8.67 27.20
N LYS A 2 17.69 -7.35 27.07
CA LYS A 2 16.68 -6.39 26.55
C LYS A 2 16.28 -6.53 25.06
N LYS A 3 17.11 -7.16 24.21
CA LYS A 3 16.80 -7.39 22.78
C LYS A 3 15.62 -8.36 22.53
N LYS A 4 15.33 -9.25 23.48
CA LYS A 4 14.26 -10.26 23.35
C LYS A 4 12.86 -9.64 23.54
N LEU A 5 12.77 -8.53 24.28
CA LEU A 5 11.51 -7.85 24.58
C LEU A 5 11.02 -6.95 23.43
N ILE A 6 11.95 -6.33 22.68
CA ILE A 6 11.61 -5.47 21.53
C ILE A 6 11.04 -6.31 20.38
N ASN A 7 11.56 -7.53 20.18
CA ASN A 7 11.03 -8.46 19.18
C ASN A 7 9.68 -9.09 19.57
N GLN A 8 9.29 -9.02 20.84
CA GLN A 8 8.03 -9.59 21.32
C GLN A 8 6.84 -8.64 21.07
N ILE A 9 7.10 -7.35 20.86
CA ILE A 9 6.09 -6.33 20.51
C ILE A 9 5.67 -6.44 19.03
N PHE A 10 6.48 -7.07 18.17
CA PHE A 10 6.21 -7.28 16.75
C PHE A 10 5.38 -8.54 16.43
N LEU A 11 4.87 -9.26 17.44
CA LEU A 11 4.26 -10.58 17.23
C LEU A 11 2.78 -10.56 16.80
N GLU A 12 2.10 -9.43 16.88
CA GLU A 12 0.77 -9.30 16.28
C GLU A 12 0.85 -8.24 15.19
N LYS A 13 0.88 -8.73 13.96
CA LYS A 13 0.65 -7.91 12.78
C LYS A 13 -0.62 -7.09 13.05
N PRO A 14 -0.56 -5.74 13.04
CA PRO A 14 -1.71 -4.93 13.43
C PRO A 14 -2.93 -5.30 12.58
N PRO A 15 -4.15 -5.20 13.12
CA PRO A 15 -5.37 -5.45 12.36
C PRO A 15 -5.32 -4.70 11.02
N LEU A 16 -5.85 -5.35 9.97
CA LEU A 16 -5.81 -4.77 8.64
C LEU A 16 -6.54 -3.44 8.60
N GLU A 17 -7.62 -3.31 9.37
CA GLU A 17 -8.42 -2.11 9.53
C GLU A 17 -7.57 -0.93 10.03
N GLU A 18 -6.79 -1.13 11.09
CA GLU A 18 -5.90 -0.10 11.66
C GLU A 18 -4.81 0.31 10.65
N LEU A 19 -4.28 -0.65 9.89
CA LEU A 19 -3.32 -0.36 8.83
C LEU A 19 -3.95 0.42 7.67
N ILE A 20 -5.17 0.09 7.29
CA ILE A 20 -5.89 0.84 6.25
C ILE A 20 -6.04 2.29 6.69
N GLU A 21 -6.42 2.54 7.94
CA GLU A 21 -6.53 3.89 8.49
C GLU A 21 -5.19 4.63 8.48
N GLU A 22 -4.09 3.99 8.90
CA GLU A 22 -2.74 4.61 8.88
C GLU A 22 -2.30 4.96 7.45
N PHE A 23 -2.60 4.11 6.48
CA PHE A 23 -2.14 4.28 5.10
C PHE A 23 -3.11 5.08 4.23
N LEU A 24 -4.34 5.34 4.67
CA LEU A 24 -5.32 6.08 3.90
C LEU A 24 -4.82 7.47 3.44
N PRO A 25 -4.07 8.26 4.26
CA PRO A 25 -3.49 9.52 3.81
C PRO A 25 -2.48 9.36 2.67
N ILE A 26 -1.61 8.35 2.72
CA ILE A 26 -0.60 8.12 1.67
C ILE A 26 -1.22 7.56 0.39
N ILE A 27 -2.24 6.70 0.52
CA ILE A 27 -3.06 6.23 -0.60
C ILE A 27 -3.73 7.42 -1.28
N ASN A 28 -4.37 8.31 -0.51
CA ASN A 28 -4.97 9.52 -1.05
C ASN A 28 -3.94 10.43 -1.75
N TYR A 29 -2.76 10.61 -1.15
CA TYR A 29 -1.70 11.40 -1.76
C TYR A 29 -1.33 10.87 -3.16
N TRP A 30 -1.06 9.56 -3.27
CA TRP A 30 -0.69 8.94 -4.54
C TRP A 30 -1.85 8.91 -5.54
N ALA A 31 -3.08 8.68 -5.09
CA ALA A 31 -4.27 8.74 -5.95
C ALA A 31 -4.46 10.13 -6.56
N ASN A 32 -4.37 11.21 -5.77
CA ASN A 32 -4.43 12.57 -6.29
C ASN A 32 -3.29 12.84 -7.28
N ARG A 33 -2.07 12.39 -6.95
CA ARG A 33 -0.90 12.58 -7.81
C ARG A 33 -1.06 11.87 -9.15
N TYR A 34 -1.52 10.62 -9.16
CA TYR A 34 -1.67 9.84 -10.39
C TYR A 34 -2.88 10.25 -11.21
N ALA A 35 -3.99 10.64 -10.58
CA ALA A 35 -5.14 11.22 -11.29
C ALA A 35 -4.74 12.47 -12.09
N TYR A 36 -3.79 13.27 -11.58
CA TYR A 36 -3.27 14.44 -12.30
C TYR A 36 -2.47 14.06 -13.57
N TYR A 37 -1.76 12.94 -13.56
CA TYR A 37 -0.93 12.49 -14.69
C TYR A 37 -1.66 11.58 -15.67
N GLY A 38 -2.72 10.89 -15.24
CA GLY A 38 -3.31 9.74 -15.92
C GLY A 38 -4.26 10.02 -17.09
N MET A 39 -4.40 11.28 -17.55
CA MET A 39 -5.49 11.68 -18.47
C MET A 39 -6.90 11.39 -17.86
N PRO A 40 -8.00 11.97 -18.36
CA PRO A 40 -9.30 11.96 -17.66
C PRO A 40 -10.02 10.60 -17.58
N VAL A 41 -9.32 9.48 -17.79
CA VAL A 41 -9.92 8.14 -17.96
C VAL A 41 -10.10 7.41 -16.63
N ILE A 42 -9.24 7.63 -15.63
CA ILE A 42 -9.35 6.96 -14.32
C ILE A 42 -9.87 7.89 -13.24
N SER A 43 -10.83 7.41 -12.43
CA SER A 43 -11.30 8.16 -11.27
C SER A 43 -10.31 8.08 -10.11
N LYS A 44 -10.36 9.07 -9.22
CA LYS A 44 -9.56 9.05 -7.99
C LYS A 44 -9.99 7.89 -7.09
N GLU A 45 -11.28 7.59 -7.05
CA GLU A 45 -11.89 6.54 -6.25
C GLU A 45 -11.40 5.15 -6.69
N ASP A 46 -11.22 4.94 -7.99
CA ASP A 46 -10.65 3.70 -8.54
C ASP A 46 -9.18 3.55 -8.12
N LEU A 47 -8.40 4.64 -8.17
CA LEU A 47 -7.01 4.65 -7.70
C LEU A 47 -6.92 4.36 -6.20
N ILE A 48 -7.80 4.94 -5.38
CA ILE A 48 -7.85 4.66 -3.94
C ILE A 48 -8.14 3.17 -3.71
N SER A 49 -9.15 2.63 -4.39
CA SER A 49 -9.52 1.22 -4.32
C SER A 49 -8.34 0.31 -4.70
N ALA A 50 -7.66 0.60 -5.80
CA ALA A 50 -6.47 -0.13 -6.24
C ALA A 50 -5.32 -0.02 -5.22
N GLY A 51 -5.14 1.15 -4.61
CA GLY A 51 -4.16 1.37 -3.54
C GLY A 51 -4.44 0.53 -2.30
N ILE A 52 -5.70 0.45 -1.86
CA ILE A 52 -6.13 -0.38 -0.73
C ILE A 52 -5.86 -1.86 -1.04
N ILE A 53 -6.20 -2.34 -2.24
CA ILE A 53 -5.89 -3.72 -2.66
C ILE A 53 -4.38 -3.99 -2.56
N GLY A 54 -3.54 -3.07 -3.04
CA GLY A 54 -2.09 -3.18 -2.93
C GLY A 54 -1.58 -3.24 -1.49
N LEU A 55 -2.20 -2.51 -0.57
CA LEU A 55 -1.90 -2.59 0.87
C LEU A 55 -2.30 -3.94 1.45
N ILE A 56 -3.47 -4.47 1.10
CA ILE A 56 -3.93 -5.80 1.54
C ILE A 56 -2.97 -6.89 1.06
N GLU A 57 -2.53 -6.82 -0.19
CA GLU A 57 -1.51 -7.74 -0.70
C GLU A 57 -0.19 -7.61 0.05
N ALA A 58 0.26 -6.37 0.29
CA ALA A 58 1.48 -6.11 1.04
C ALA A 58 1.40 -6.67 2.45
N TYR A 59 0.25 -6.48 3.12
CA TYR A 59 -0.07 -7.07 4.40
C TYR A 59 0.18 -8.57 4.33
N HIS A 60 -0.49 -9.31 3.44
CA HIS A 60 -0.37 -10.78 3.39
C HIS A 60 1.01 -11.30 2.97
N ARG A 61 1.75 -10.57 2.12
CA ARG A 61 3.00 -11.05 1.51
C ARG A 61 4.27 -10.50 2.16
N TYR A 62 4.14 -9.62 3.15
CA TYR A 62 5.30 -9.05 3.82
C TYR A 62 6.10 -10.11 4.56
N ASP A 63 7.42 -10.06 4.36
CA ASP A 63 8.39 -10.96 4.97
C ASP A 63 9.42 -10.13 5.75
N PRO A 64 9.39 -10.12 7.09
CA PRO A 64 10.32 -9.34 7.90
C PRO A 64 11.77 -9.84 7.79
N SER A 65 12.00 -11.08 7.32
CA SER A 65 13.36 -11.61 7.14
C SER A 65 14.14 -10.90 6.03
N LYS A 66 13.44 -10.22 5.11
CA LYS A 66 14.04 -9.47 4.00
C LYS A 66 14.66 -8.13 4.41
N ASN A 67 14.64 -7.80 5.70
CA ASN A 67 15.27 -6.59 6.27
C ASN A 67 14.81 -5.27 5.61
N VAL A 68 13.55 -5.23 5.15
CA VAL A 68 12.88 -4.03 4.64
C VAL A 68 11.75 -3.69 5.59
N LYS A 69 11.58 -2.40 5.92
CA LYS A 69 10.46 -1.97 6.76
C LYS A 69 9.12 -2.20 6.05
N PHE A 70 8.11 -2.69 6.77
CA PHE A 70 6.76 -2.90 6.23
C PHE A 70 6.24 -1.68 5.46
N LYS A 71 6.37 -0.47 6.03
CA LYS A 71 5.90 0.78 5.41
C LYS A 71 6.50 1.03 4.03
N THR A 72 7.80 0.80 3.88
CA THR A 72 8.50 0.94 2.59
C THR A 72 8.00 -0.09 1.59
N TYR A 73 7.81 -1.35 2.02
CA TYR A 73 7.29 -2.41 1.17
C TYR A 73 5.83 -2.14 0.74
N ALA A 74 4.98 -1.75 1.69
CA ALA A 74 3.58 -1.45 1.46
C ALA A 74 3.40 -0.29 0.50
N GLU A 75 4.13 0.81 0.68
CA GLU A 75 4.06 1.96 -0.25
C GLU A 75 4.45 1.56 -1.68
N PHE A 76 5.46 0.71 -1.85
CA PHE A 76 5.83 0.18 -3.16
C PHE A 76 4.70 -0.63 -3.81
N ARG A 77 4.02 -1.49 -3.03
CA ARG A 77 2.89 -2.31 -3.52
C ARG A 77 1.63 -1.50 -3.81
N ILE A 78 1.32 -0.51 -2.97
CA ILE A 78 0.23 0.45 -3.18
C ILE A 78 0.41 1.15 -4.53
N LYS A 79 1.58 1.74 -4.75
CA LYS A 79 1.89 2.44 -5.99
C LYS A 79 1.87 1.52 -7.20
N GLY A 80 2.40 0.30 -7.07
CA GLY A 80 2.37 -0.70 -8.12
C GLY A 80 0.95 -1.03 -8.55
N SER A 81 0.06 -1.28 -7.59
CA SER A 81 -1.34 -1.65 -7.87
C SER A 81 -2.11 -0.52 -8.54
N MET A 82 -1.88 0.73 -8.13
CA MET A 82 -2.46 1.90 -8.81
C MET A 82 -1.97 2.03 -10.26
N LEU A 83 -0.66 1.85 -10.48
CA LEU A 83 -0.08 1.92 -11.83
C LEU A 83 -0.57 0.77 -12.72
N ASP A 84 -0.79 -0.41 -12.15
CA ASP A 84 -1.37 -1.54 -12.87
C ASP A 84 -2.82 -1.24 -13.28
N GLU A 85 -3.60 -0.56 -12.43
CA GLU A 85 -4.95 -0.14 -12.77
C GLU A 85 -4.97 0.89 -13.91
N ILE A 86 -4.06 1.87 -13.88
CA ILE A 86 -3.90 2.85 -14.98
C ILE A 86 -3.55 2.14 -16.30
N ARG A 87 -2.61 1.20 -16.27
CA ARG A 87 -2.19 0.46 -17.47
C ARG A 87 -3.30 -0.33 -18.13
N LYS A 88 -4.30 -0.81 -17.38
CA LYS A 88 -5.45 -1.52 -17.96
C LYS A 88 -6.28 -0.62 -18.88
N LEU A 89 -6.25 0.69 -18.66
CA LEU A 89 -6.98 1.68 -19.45
C LEU A 89 -6.22 2.08 -20.72
N ASP A 90 -4.90 1.98 -20.71
CA ASP A 90 -4.03 2.24 -21.87
C ASP A 90 -4.10 1.12 -22.95
N ILE A 91 -4.77 -0.01 -22.68
CA ILE A 91 -4.92 -1.11 -23.64
C ILE A 91 -6.06 -0.78 -24.62
N ILE A 92 -5.86 0.22 -25.48
CA ILE A 92 -6.64 0.50 -26.70
C ILE A 92 -5.70 0.89 -27.84
#